data_AF-A0A1Y1M3N8-F1
#
_entry.id   AF-A0A1Y1M3N8-F1
#
_cell.length_a   1.000
_cell.length_b   1.000
_cell.length_c   1.000
_cell.angle_alpha   90.00
_cell.angle_beta   90.00
_cell.angle_gamma   90.00
#
_symmetry.space_group_name_H-M   'P 1'
#
loop_
_entity.id
_entity.type
_entity.pdbx_description
1 polymer ?
#
loop_
_entity_poly.entity_id
_entity_poly.type
_entity_poly.pdbx_seq_one_letter_code
_entity_poly.pdbx_strand_id
1 'polypeptide(L)'
;MKEGALFATLEQLEQEIKEYEATNYVTLQKRDSCLLSKAVKKYPRAARGNRNLKYYYVEYTCSKGGKRFKSRGKAIRKSSTMYEGCPMKIKFVLAEDGKHLLCKLLHDQHNHIRNKDAYKHFAKKRKLDSEDQKEVQQLLKLRANPKDVQNYIMQKTGKIILSKDIRNIKYVTRLPLKSNDLEKIVSILSENEGCAVEIAHDQEGNLIGIYYQDFFMKHVFQTFPELLICDATYKLNELNMALYILLAVDGNGQSEIVSTFLMADESKSAIEVMIKTFKYKNEAWVKTVTILTDKDMTERNIFKNEFPHADVLLCLFHTLRTFRREITIERMAIKKETREKCLQVIQKIAYSATLKEYNINYEELQKLDVKNVFSISVSQ
;
A
#
# COMPACT_ATOMS: atom_id res chain seq x y z
N MET A 1 22.51 30.88 27.71
CA MET A 1 22.89 31.59 26.48
C MET A 1 22.93 33.11 26.73
N LYS A 2 24.01 33.79 26.34
CA LYS A 2 24.19 35.25 26.50
C LYS A 2 25.01 35.85 25.37
N GLU A 3 24.85 37.14 25.09
CA GLU A 3 25.73 37.86 24.17
C GLU A 3 27.18 37.81 24.69
N GLY A 4 28.13 37.60 23.77
CA GLY A 4 29.54 37.40 24.12
C GLY A 4 29.94 35.96 24.48
N ALA A 5 29.01 35.00 24.56
CA ALA A 5 29.34 33.60 24.81
C ALA A 5 30.18 32.97 23.69
N LEU A 6 31.14 32.12 24.05
CA LEU A 6 32.04 31.41 23.15
C LEU A 6 31.75 29.91 23.18
N PHE A 7 31.71 29.27 22.00
CA PHE A 7 31.48 27.83 21.85
C PHE A 7 32.63 27.19 21.07
N ALA A 8 33.26 26.16 21.62
CA ALA A 8 34.44 25.53 21.02
C ALA A 8 34.08 24.50 19.94
N THR A 9 32.87 23.94 19.98
CA THR A 9 32.36 22.97 19.00
C THR A 9 30.95 23.31 18.54
N LEU A 10 30.57 22.78 17.37
CA LEU A 10 29.18 22.87 16.90
C LEU A 10 28.20 22.14 17.83
N GLU A 11 28.62 21.03 18.42
CA GLU A 11 27.81 20.21 19.33
C GLU A 11 27.45 20.99 20.60
N GLN A 12 28.43 21.68 21.20
CA GLN A 12 28.19 22.57 22.34
C GLN A 12 27.17 23.67 22.01
N LEU A 13 27.30 24.29 20.83
CA LEU A 13 26.34 25.28 20.36
C LEU A 13 24.94 24.68 20.16
N GLU A 14 24.84 23.51 19.54
CA GLU A 14 23.56 22.83 19.30
C GLU A 14 22.89 22.40 20.61
N GLN A 15 23.67 22.01 21.62
CA GLN A 15 23.18 21.70 22.96
C GLN A 15 22.65 22.95 23.68
N GLU A 16 23.41 24.03 23.69
CA GLU A 16 22.98 25.31 24.28
C GLU A 16 21.69 25.84 23.61
N ILE A 17 21.59 25.68 22.29
CA ILE A 17 20.38 26.03 21.54
C ILE A 17 19.19 25.17 21.98
N LYS A 18 19.36 23.87 22.19
CA LYS A 18 18.29 22.98 22.68
C LYS A 18 17.83 23.39 24.07
N GLU A 19 18.76 23.74 24.96
CA GLU A 19 18.46 24.19 26.32
C GLU A 19 17.73 25.54 26.31
N TYR A 20 18.18 26.48 25.47
CA TYR A 20 17.47 27.74 25.27
C TYR A 20 16.05 27.52 24.73
N GLU A 21 15.86 26.64 23.73
CA GLU A 21 14.54 26.28 23.19
C GLU A 21 13.63 25.70 24.28
N ALA A 22 14.16 24.84 25.15
CA ALA A 22 13.40 24.18 26.22
C ALA A 22 13.01 25.15 27.34
N THR A 23 13.93 26.02 27.74
CA THR A 23 13.72 27.02 28.80
C THR A 23 12.73 28.11 28.38
N ASN A 24 12.82 28.54 27.12
CA ASN A 24 11.99 29.63 26.58
C ASN A 24 10.74 29.16 25.85
N TYR A 25 10.49 27.84 25.76
CA TYR A 25 9.34 27.25 25.06
C TYR A 25 9.19 27.71 23.60
N VAL A 26 10.31 27.86 22.89
CA VAL A 26 10.36 28.33 21.49
C VAL A 26 11.13 27.35 20.62
N THR A 27 10.84 27.33 19.32
CA THR A 27 11.63 26.56 18.35
C THR A 27 12.42 27.51 17.45
N LEU A 28 13.72 27.28 17.35
CA LEU A 28 14.63 28.06 16.52
C LEU A 28 14.88 27.35 15.19
N GLN A 29 15.01 28.15 14.14
CA GLN A 29 15.31 27.71 12.78
C GLN A 29 16.52 28.48 12.26
N LYS A 30 17.39 27.79 11.50
CA LYS A 30 18.53 28.41 10.82
C LYS A 30 18.00 29.30 9.71
N ARG A 31 18.26 30.61 9.80
CA ARG A 31 17.78 31.62 8.86
C ARG A 31 18.78 31.89 7.76
N ASP A 32 20.03 32.06 8.17
CA ASP A 32 21.15 32.31 7.29
C ASP A 32 22.39 31.63 7.86
N SER A 33 23.27 31.15 7.00
CA SER A 33 24.51 30.53 7.43
C SER A 33 25.55 30.56 6.33
N CYS A 34 26.80 30.79 6.72
CA CYS A 34 27.94 30.66 5.83
C CYS A 34 28.88 29.60 6.38
N LEU A 35 29.24 28.63 5.54
CA LEU A 35 30.22 27.59 5.89
C LEU A 35 31.63 28.17 5.87
N LEU A 36 32.52 27.67 6.73
CA LEU A 36 33.93 28.07 6.75
C LEU A 36 34.58 27.90 5.36
N SER A 37 34.34 26.78 4.69
CA SER A 37 34.87 26.47 3.36
C SER A 37 34.47 27.50 2.29
N LYS A 38 33.25 28.04 2.36
CA LYS A 38 32.77 29.07 1.43
C LYS A 38 33.26 30.46 1.82
N ALA A 39 33.46 30.71 3.11
CA ALA A 39 33.90 31.98 3.62
C ALA A 39 35.37 32.30 3.27
N VAL A 40 36.23 31.29 3.07
CA VAL A 40 37.68 31.48 2.76
C VAL A 40 37.91 32.45 1.59
N LYS A 41 37.10 32.37 0.54
CA LYS A 41 37.24 33.23 -0.65
C LYS A 41 37.03 34.72 -0.36
N LYS A 42 36.20 35.04 0.63
CA LYS A 42 35.80 36.41 0.98
C LYS A 42 36.49 36.91 2.26
N TYR A 43 36.82 36.00 3.16
CA TYR A 43 37.41 36.28 4.47
C TYR A 43 38.60 35.33 4.69
N PRO A 44 39.85 35.79 4.50
CA PRO A 44 41.05 34.95 4.64
C PRO A 44 41.15 34.26 6.01
N ARG A 45 40.59 34.90 7.05
CA ARG A 45 40.52 34.39 8.42
C ARG A 45 39.71 33.09 8.57
N ALA A 46 38.77 32.83 7.66
CA ALA A 46 38.03 31.57 7.65
C ALA A 46 38.93 30.35 7.30
N ALA A 47 40.08 30.56 6.65
CA ALA A 47 41.04 29.50 6.37
C ALA A 47 41.71 28.94 7.65
N ARG A 48 41.86 29.79 8.67
CA ARG A 48 42.46 29.43 9.97
C ARG A 48 41.41 28.97 11.00
N GLY A 49 40.13 28.94 10.61
CA GLY A 49 39.04 28.54 11.49
C GLY A 49 39.04 27.05 11.78
N ASN A 50 38.77 26.68 13.03
CA ASN A 50 38.61 25.29 13.44
C ASN A 50 37.50 24.60 12.61
N ARG A 51 37.86 23.54 11.87
CA ARG A 51 36.92 22.82 10.99
C ARG A 51 35.75 22.20 11.76
N ASN A 52 35.92 21.91 13.05
CA ASN A 52 34.89 21.35 13.92
C ASN A 52 33.72 22.33 14.18
N LEU A 53 33.89 23.62 13.87
CA LEU A 53 32.81 24.61 14.00
C LEU A 53 31.85 24.62 12.81
N LYS A 54 32.25 24.09 11.66
CA LYS A 54 31.51 24.02 10.37
C LYS A 54 31.12 25.37 9.73
N TYR A 55 30.70 26.35 10.52
CA TYR A 55 30.15 27.63 10.08
C TYR A 55 31.11 28.79 10.40
N TYR A 56 31.25 29.72 9.45
CA TYR A 56 31.84 31.04 9.68
C TYR A 56 30.86 31.97 10.39
N TYR A 57 29.58 31.90 10.01
CA TYR A 57 28.48 32.44 10.83
C TYR A 57 27.22 31.60 10.65
N VAL A 58 26.35 31.63 11.65
CA VAL A 58 25.00 31.06 11.59
C VAL A 58 24.04 31.96 12.37
N GLU A 59 22.92 32.28 11.74
CA GLU A 59 21.84 33.07 12.32
C GLU A 59 20.62 32.18 12.56
N TYR A 60 20.09 32.24 13.78
CA TYR A 60 18.88 31.57 14.20
C TYR A 60 17.77 32.59 14.41
N THR A 61 16.56 32.23 14.01
CA THR A 61 15.35 33.02 14.28
C THR A 61 14.27 32.12 14.88
N CYS A 62 13.34 32.70 15.63
CA CYS A 62 12.14 31.99 16.06
C CYS A 62 11.37 31.43 14.85
N SER A 63 10.73 30.26 15.00
CA SER A 63 9.88 29.64 13.98
C SER A 63 8.65 30.48 13.59
N LYS A 64 8.25 31.42 14.45
CA LYS A 64 7.23 32.44 14.18
C LYS A 64 7.79 33.75 13.59
N GLY A 65 9.11 33.84 13.42
CA GLY A 65 9.82 35.02 12.93
C GLY A 65 10.41 34.85 11.53
N GLY A 66 11.43 35.66 11.22
CA GLY A 66 12.14 35.61 9.93
C GLY A 66 11.44 36.37 8.80
N LYS A 67 11.49 35.86 7.57
CA LYS A 67 10.78 36.45 6.41
C LYS A 67 9.52 35.67 6.10
N ARG A 68 8.40 36.38 5.94
CA ARG A 68 7.15 35.80 5.43
C ARG A 68 7.39 35.16 4.07
N PHE A 69 6.99 33.89 3.94
CA PHE A 69 7.00 33.21 2.64
C PHE A 69 5.97 33.86 1.71
N LYS A 70 6.41 34.28 0.52
CA LYS A 70 5.53 34.78 -0.54
C LYS A 70 5.40 33.69 -1.60
N SER A 71 4.18 33.19 -1.83
CA SER A 71 3.91 32.28 -2.93
C SER A 71 4.24 32.97 -4.26
N ARG A 72 4.90 32.25 -5.17
CA ARG A 72 5.18 32.71 -6.55
C ARG A 72 4.20 32.13 -7.58
N GLY A 73 3.25 31.27 -7.15
CA GLY A 73 2.30 30.60 -8.04
C GLY A 73 0.91 31.25 -8.04
N LYS A 74 0.19 31.15 -9.17
CA LYS A 74 -1.19 31.65 -9.36
C LYS A 74 -2.26 30.85 -8.57
N ALA A 75 -1.95 29.64 -8.13
CA ALA A 75 -2.87 28.80 -7.36
C ALA A 75 -2.78 29.07 -5.86
N ILE A 76 -3.91 29.49 -5.25
CA ILE A 76 -4.03 29.77 -3.82
C ILE A 76 -4.13 28.45 -3.05
N ARG A 77 -3.02 27.77 -2.80
CA ARG A 77 -2.99 26.79 -1.70
C ARG A 77 -3.21 27.56 -0.40
N LYS A 78 -4.27 27.26 0.35
CA LYS A 78 -4.50 27.79 1.71
C LYS A 78 -3.40 27.25 2.65
N SER A 79 -2.23 27.88 2.65
CA SER A 79 -1.14 27.54 3.56
C SER A 79 -1.27 28.36 4.84
N SER A 80 -1.51 27.70 5.97
CA SER A 80 -1.39 28.32 7.29
C SER A 80 0.10 28.49 7.62
N THR A 81 0.56 29.73 7.81
CA THR A 81 1.91 30.01 8.29
C THR A 81 1.86 30.29 9.79
N MET A 82 2.81 29.79 10.57
CA MET A 82 2.97 30.21 11.98
C MET A 82 3.66 31.59 12.11
N TYR A 83 3.82 32.31 11.01
CA TYR A 83 4.56 33.58 10.97
C TYR A 83 3.76 34.69 11.66
N GLU A 84 4.33 35.27 12.70
CA GLU A 84 3.79 36.39 13.48
C GLU A 84 4.77 37.58 13.49
N GLY A 85 5.82 37.53 12.66
CA GLY A 85 6.82 38.60 12.59
C GLY A 85 7.70 38.71 13.83
N CYS A 86 7.93 37.59 14.54
CA CYS A 86 8.73 37.59 15.75
C CYS A 86 10.14 38.18 15.53
N PRO A 87 10.56 39.18 16.35
CA PRO A 87 11.82 39.88 16.16
C PRO A 87 13.02 39.14 16.78
N MET A 88 12.80 38.00 17.43
CA MET A 88 13.86 37.22 18.05
C MET A 88 14.88 36.71 17.03
N LYS A 89 16.16 37.02 17.27
CA LYS A 89 17.29 36.56 16.44
C LYS A 89 18.53 36.33 17.29
N ILE A 90 19.29 35.29 16.93
CA ILE A 90 20.60 35.01 17.52
C ILE A 90 21.60 34.83 16.39
N LYS A 91 22.75 35.51 16.45
CA LYS A 91 23.81 35.40 15.44
C LYS A 91 25.11 34.95 16.06
N PHE A 92 25.62 33.84 15.57
CA PHE A 92 26.93 33.30 15.92
C PHE A 92 27.91 33.56 14.78
N VAL A 93 29.12 34.00 15.11
CA VAL A 93 30.20 34.30 14.14
C VAL A 93 31.51 33.73 14.66
N LEU A 94 32.43 33.35 13.76
CA LEU A 94 33.78 32.92 14.13
C LEU A 94 34.48 34.01 14.98
N ALA A 95 34.79 33.67 16.23
CA ALA A 95 35.49 34.51 17.19
C ALA A 95 36.91 34.83 16.73
N GLU A 96 37.54 35.90 17.25
CA GLU A 96 38.84 36.42 16.79
C GLU A 96 40.00 35.41 16.79
N ASP A 97 39.96 34.49 17.74
CA ASP A 97 40.90 33.38 17.89
C ASP A 97 40.82 32.32 16.77
N GLY A 98 39.74 32.29 15.97
CA GLY A 98 39.49 31.24 14.98
C GLY A 98 39.16 29.86 15.57
N LYS A 99 39.07 29.74 16.89
CA LYS A 99 38.84 28.50 17.63
C LYS A 99 37.41 28.37 18.14
N HIS A 100 36.69 29.48 18.31
CA HIS A 100 35.34 29.49 18.88
C HIS A 100 34.29 30.16 17.97
N LEU A 101 33.02 29.83 18.19
CA LEU A 101 31.88 30.61 17.71
C LEU A 101 31.44 31.58 18.81
N LEU A 102 31.45 32.87 18.50
CA LEU A 102 31.00 33.96 19.35
C LEU A 102 29.52 34.28 19.10
N CYS A 103 28.72 34.33 20.16
CA CYS A 103 27.38 34.91 20.12
C CYS A 103 27.48 36.44 19.97
N LYS A 104 27.50 36.92 18.72
CA LYS A 104 27.69 38.34 18.38
C LYS A 104 26.44 39.19 18.58
N LEU A 105 25.27 38.58 18.48
CA LEU A 105 23.99 39.28 18.64
C LEU A 105 22.98 38.32 19.28
N LEU A 106 22.36 38.75 20.37
CA LEU A 106 21.22 38.07 20.99
C LEU A 106 20.08 39.09 21.17
N HIS A 107 19.08 39.03 20.30
CA HIS A 107 17.87 39.82 20.45
C HIS A 107 16.75 38.92 20.98
N ASP A 108 16.59 38.88 22.30
CA ASP A 108 15.69 37.97 23.02
C ASP A 108 14.30 38.58 23.32
N GLN A 109 13.67 39.15 22.28
CA GLN A 109 12.31 39.69 22.38
C GLN A 109 11.33 38.89 21.52
N HIS A 110 10.22 38.47 22.13
CA HIS A 110 9.13 37.75 21.47
C HIS A 110 7.84 38.57 21.53
N ASN A 111 7.13 38.65 20.41
CA ASN A 111 5.84 39.34 20.29
C ASN A 111 4.64 38.35 20.34
N HIS A 112 4.87 37.14 20.85
CA HIS A 112 3.87 36.07 20.89
C HIS A 112 3.96 35.29 22.19
N ILE A 113 2.85 34.68 22.60
CA ILE A 113 2.78 33.85 23.80
C ILE A 113 3.70 32.63 23.64
N ARG A 114 4.43 32.32 24.73
CA ARG A 114 5.32 31.15 24.85
C ARG A 114 4.71 30.21 25.88
N ASN A 115 4.04 29.15 25.42
CA ASN A 115 3.39 28.16 26.28
C ASN A 115 4.10 26.80 26.15
N LYS A 116 4.35 26.16 27.29
CA LYS A 116 4.90 24.80 27.41
C LYS A 116 4.09 23.75 26.64
N ASP A 117 2.77 23.86 26.60
CA ASP A 117 1.93 22.91 25.86
C ASP A 117 2.09 23.11 24.35
N ALA A 118 1.99 24.36 23.87
CA ALA A 118 2.23 24.70 22.47
C ALA A 118 3.62 24.26 22.00
N TYR A 119 4.63 24.33 22.89
CA TYR A 119 5.99 23.89 22.61
C TYR A 119 6.07 22.40 22.22
N LYS A 120 5.34 21.52 22.92
CA LYS A 120 5.29 20.09 22.62
C LYS A 120 4.65 19.80 21.25
N HIS A 121 3.74 20.66 20.79
CA HIS A 121 3.05 20.52 19.51
C HIS A 121 3.84 21.03 18.30
N PHE A 122 5.00 21.66 18.48
CA PHE A 122 5.82 22.09 17.34
C PHE A 122 6.34 20.90 16.52
N ALA A 123 6.29 21.01 15.20
CA ALA A 123 6.72 19.95 14.28
C ALA A 123 8.15 19.43 14.55
N LYS A 124 9.06 20.30 15.00
CA LYS A 124 10.44 19.93 15.37
C LYS A 124 10.49 19.00 16.59
N LYS A 125 9.56 19.14 17.55
CA LYS A 125 9.47 18.33 18.77
C LYS A 125 8.69 17.03 18.56
N ARG A 126 7.71 17.05 17.64
CA ARG A 126 6.94 15.86 17.22
C ARG A 126 7.69 14.96 16.25
N LYS A 127 8.82 15.40 15.69
CA LYS A 127 9.60 14.63 14.73
C LYS A 127 10.17 13.38 15.40
N LEU A 128 9.83 12.22 14.85
CA LEU A 128 10.44 10.93 15.21
C LEU A 128 11.89 10.89 14.70
N ASP A 129 12.73 10.12 15.37
CA ASP A 129 14.05 9.82 14.84
C ASP A 129 13.96 8.81 13.67
N SER A 130 15.09 8.50 13.07
CA SER A 130 15.14 7.59 11.93
C SER A 130 14.75 6.15 12.27
N GLU A 131 14.93 5.73 13.53
CA GLU A 131 14.73 4.35 13.96
C GLU A 131 13.26 4.10 14.29
N ASP A 132 12.67 4.97 15.13
CA ASP A 132 11.24 5.05 15.42
C ASP A 132 10.43 5.22 14.13
N GLN A 133 10.91 6.04 13.19
CA GLN A 133 10.22 6.23 11.92
C GLN A 133 10.20 4.95 11.07
N LYS A 134 11.28 4.15 11.07
CA LYS A 134 11.32 2.86 10.36
C LYS A 134 10.38 1.84 10.99
N GLU A 135 10.34 1.78 12.31
CA GLU A 135 9.43 0.89 13.05
C GLU A 135 7.96 1.23 12.75
N VAL A 136 7.58 2.51 12.81
CA VAL A 136 6.24 2.96 12.42
C VAL A 136 5.91 2.55 10.98
N GLN A 137 6.88 2.63 10.06
CA GLN A 137 6.68 2.18 8.67
C GLN A 137 6.45 0.67 8.59
N GLN A 138 7.20 -0.14 9.33
CA GLN A 138 7.02 -1.60 9.37
C GLN A 138 5.64 -1.98 9.92
N LEU A 139 5.22 -1.38 11.03
CA LEU A 139 3.89 -1.62 11.60
C LEU A 139 2.77 -1.25 10.61
N LEU A 140 2.92 -0.13 9.90
CA LEU A 140 1.96 0.29 8.88
C LEU A 140 1.97 -0.63 7.64
N LYS A 141 3.10 -1.25 7.29
CA LYS A 141 3.19 -2.27 6.24
C LYS A 141 2.43 -3.54 6.62
N LEU A 142 2.49 -3.95 7.89
CA LEU A 142 1.73 -5.08 8.45
C LEU A 142 0.22 -4.79 8.61
N ARG A 143 -0.28 -3.70 8.03
CA ARG A 143 -1.68 -3.24 8.10
C ARG A 143 -2.18 -3.00 9.53
N ALA A 144 -1.29 -2.73 10.48
CA ALA A 144 -1.68 -2.35 11.83
C ALA A 144 -2.55 -1.08 11.82
N ASN A 145 -3.50 -1.01 12.75
CA ASN A 145 -4.39 0.13 12.89
C ASN A 145 -3.59 1.41 13.20
N PRO A 146 -3.72 2.49 12.40
CA PRO A 146 -2.96 3.72 12.58
C PRO A 146 -3.12 4.39 13.95
N LYS A 147 -4.29 4.22 14.61
CA LYS A 147 -4.51 4.75 15.97
C LYS A 147 -3.68 4.00 17.02
N ASP A 148 -3.58 2.69 16.87
CA ASP A 148 -2.82 1.86 17.80
C ASP A 148 -1.32 2.10 17.62
N VAL A 149 -0.87 2.26 16.38
CA VAL A 149 0.51 2.69 16.06
C VAL A 149 0.81 4.06 16.65
N GLN A 150 -0.13 5.02 16.57
CA GLN A 150 0.00 6.33 17.19
C GLN A 150 0.17 6.24 18.70
N ASN A 151 -0.69 5.46 19.38
CA ASN A 151 -0.64 5.30 20.83
C ASN A 151 0.66 4.62 21.28
N TYR A 152 1.06 3.56 20.58
CA TYR A 152 2.31 2.85 20.83
C TYR A 152 3.52 3.78 20.76
N ILE A 153 3.66 4.54 19.68
CA ILE A 153 4.83 5.41 19.52
C ILE A 153 4.82 6.59 20.50
N MET A 154 3.64 7.08 20.89
CA MET A 154 3.50 8.10 21.93
C MET A 154 3.93 7.58 23.30
N GLN A 155 3.59 6.32 23.64
CA GLN A 155 4.03 5.68 24.88
C GLN A 155 5.53 5.42 24.88
N LYS A 156 6.08 4.90 23.78
CA LYS A 156 7.52 4.61 23.65
C LYS A 156 8.39 5.87 23.73
N THR A 157 8.00 6.93 23.01
CA THR A 157 8.86 8.12 22.85
C THR A 157 8.55 9.26 23.81
N GLY A 158 7.37 9.23 24.46
CA GLY A 158 6.85 10.34 25.27
C GLY A 158 6.53 11.61 24.46
N LYS A 159 6.64 11.58 23.12
CA LYS A 159 6.37 12.72 22.24
C LYS A 159 4.88 12.77 21.89
N ILE A 160 4.37 13.98 21.64
CA ILE A 160 3.03 14.15 21.09
C ILE A 160 3.10 13.87 19.59
N ILE A 161 2.40 12.83 19.12
CA ILE A 161 2.28 12.52 17.70
C ILE A 161 0.84 12.80 17.27
N LEU A 162 0.66 13.52 16.16
CA LEU A 162 -0.67 13.77 15.60
C LEU A 162 -1.02 12.65 14.62
N SER A 163 -2.31 12.37 14.45
CA SER A 163 -2.77 11.42 13.42
C SER A 163 -2.39 11.85 12.00
N LYS A 164 -2.11 13.16 11.79
CA LYS A 164 -1.54 13.67 10.53
C LYS A 164 -0.09 13.21 10.30
N ASP A 165 0.69 13.04 11.36
CA ASP A 165 2.09 12.59 11.25
C ASP A 165 2.15 11.13 10.82
N ILE A 166 1.35 10.26 11.44
CA ILE A 166 1.22 8.85 11.03
C ILE A 166 0.71 8.75 9.59
N ARG A 167 -0.29 9.57 9.21
CA ARG A 167 -0.75 9.63 7.81
C ARG A 167 0.34 10.11 6.85
N ASN A 168 1.15 11.10 7.22
CA ASN A 168 2.26 11.56 6.39
C ASN A 168 3.33 10.48 6.24
N ILE A 169 3.66 9.75 7.32
CA ILE A 169 4.59 8.61 7.27
C ILE A 169 4.01 7.54 6.35
N LYS A 170 2.75 7.15 6.56
CA LYS A 170 2.03 6.20 5.70
C LYS A 170 2.04 6.64 4.24
N TYR A 171 1.81 7.92 3.97
CA TYR A 171 1.85 8.48 2.62
C TYR A 171 3.25 8.40 2.03
N VAL A 172 4.30 8.66 2.80
CA VAL A 172 5.69 8.50 2.34
C VAL A 172 6.03 7.02 2.10
N THR A 173 5.50 6.10 2.91
CA THR A 173 5.62 4.65 2.70
C THR A 173 4.81 4.16 1.49
N ARG A 174 3.69 4.84 1.20
CA ARG A 174 2.78 4.58 0.08
C ARG A 174 3.06 5.43 -1.16
N LEU A 175 4.04 6.34 -1.12
CA LEU A 175 4.47 7.02 -2.33
C LEU A 175 4.77 5.87 -3.27
N PRO A 176 4.05 5.78 -4.41
CA PRO A 176 4.30 4.71 -5.35
C PRO A 176 5.80 4.72 -5.56
N LEU A 177 6.41 3.53 -5.44
CA LEU A 177 7.73 3.31 -5.99
C LEU A 177 7.73 4.07 -7.31
N LYS A 178 8.61 5.06 -7.44
CA LYS A 178 8.58 6.07 -8.52
C LYS A 178 8.74 5.47 -9.92
N SER A 179 8.69 4.16 -10.04
CA SER A 179 8.86 3.37 -11.24
C SER A 179 7.77 2.31 -11.32
N ASN A 180 7.12 2.24 -12.47
CA ASN A 180 6.51 1.02 -13.00
C ASN A 180 7.61 -0.05 -13.21
N ASP A 181 8.28 -0.51 -12.15
CA ASP A 181 9.24 -1.58 -12.31
C ASP A 181 8.48 -2.91 -12.28
N LEU A 182 7.84 -3.25 -13.39
CA LEU A 182 7.54 -4.65 -13.70
C LEU A 182 8.78 -5.51 -13.44
N GLU A 183 9.98 -4.98 -13.74
CA GLU A 183 11.27 -5.57 -13.41
C GLU A 183 11.45 -5.87 -11.91
N LYS A 184 10.95 -5.01 -11.01
CA LYS A 184 11.00 -5.28 -9.56
C LYS A 184 10.03 -6.37 -9.16
N ILE A 185 8.81 -6.35 -9.71
CA ILE A 185 7.83 -7.41 -9.46
C ILE A 185 8.40 -8.75 -9.93
N VAL A 186 8.95 -8.80 -11.13
CA VAL A 186 9.62 -9.97 -11.68
C VAL A 186 10.77 -10.38 -10.78
N SER A 187 11.64 -9.45 -10.36
CA SER A 187 12.75 -9.77 -9.46
C SER A 187 12.29 -10.41 -8.16
N ILE A 188 11.23 -9.88 -7.53
CA ILE A 188 10.67 -10.40 -6.28
C ILE A 188 10.05 -11.79 -6.51
N LEU A 189 9.29 -11.95 -7.59
CA LEU A 189 8.66 -13.24 -7.91
C LEU A 189 9.72 -14.31 -8.25
N SER A 190 10.80 -13.88 -8.91
CA SER A 190 11.95 -14.71 -9.28
C SER A 190 12.91 -15.05 -8.14
N GLU A 191 12.74 -14.49 -6.95
CA GLU A 191 13.53 -14.85 -5.76
C GLU A 191 13.22 -16.27 -5.26
N ASN A 192 12.04 -16.82 -5.57
CA ASN A 192 11.66 -18.17 -5.17
C ASN A 192 12.30 -19.23 -6.08
N GLU A 193 12.99 -20.20 -5.48
CA GLU A 193 13.61 -21.29 -6.25
C GLU A 193 12.57 -22.10 -7.05
N GLY A 194 12.89 -22.41 -8.31
CA GLY A 194 12.03 -23.21 -9.19
C GLY A 194 10.76 -22.52 -9.67
N CYS A 195 10.63 -21.20 -9.48
CA CYS A 195 9.48 -20.45 -9.99
C CYS A 195 9.55 -20.16 -11.50
N ALA A 196 8.39 -20.05 -12.12
CA ALA A 196 8.17 -19.60 -13.48
C ALA A 196 7.41 -18.28 -13.45
N VAL A 197 8.04 -17.24 -13.99
CA VAL A 197 7.44 -15.91 -14.20
C VAL A 197 7.44 -15.65 -15.70
N GLU A 198 6.27 -15.35 -16.28
CA GLU A 198 6.16 -14.96 -17.69
C GLU A 198 5.39 -13.65 -17.81
N ILE A 199 5.90 -12.73 -18.62
CA ILE A 199 5.24 -11.46 -18.91
C ILE A 199 4.58 -11.57 -20.28
N ALA A 200 3.27 -11.56 -20.30
CA ALA A 200 2.50 -11.51 -21.55
C ALA A 200 2.34 -10.05 -22.00
N HIS A 201 2.63 -9.78 -23.26
CA HIS A 201 2.40 -8.49 -23.90
C HIS A 201 1.68 -8.65 -25.24
N ASP A 202 0.97 -7.62 -25.67
CA ASP A 202 0.33 -7.58 -26.98
C ASP A 202 1.35 -7.26 -28.10
N GLN A 203 0.86 -7.12 -29.33
CA GLN A 203 1.68 -6.79 -30.50
C GLN A 203 2.25 -5.36 -30.46
N GLU A 204 1.63 -4.48 -29.67
CA GLU A 204 2.04 -3.09 -29.48
C GLU A 204 3.00 -2.92 -28.28
N GLY A 205 3.27 -4.00 -27.55
CA GLY A 205 4.13 -4.03 -26.37
C GLY A 205 3.43 -3.62 -25.06
N ASN A 206 2.09 -3.54 -25.05
CA ASN A 206 1.33 -3.29 -23.83
C ASN A 206 1.25 -4.57 -22.99
N LEU A 207 1.31 -4.42 -21.66
CA LEU A 207 1.17 -5.53 -20.73
C LEU A 207 -0.23 -6.15 -20.83
N ILE A 208 -0.29 -7.45 -21.14
CA ILE A 208 -1.50 -8.26 -21.04
C ILE A 208 -1.63 -8.79 -19.61
N GLY A 209 -0.54 -9.33 -19.06
CA GLY A 209 -0.54 -9.86 -17.70
C GLY A 209 0.77 -10.52 -17.29
N ILE A 210 0.83 -10.93 -16.03
CA ILE A 210 2.00 -11.59 -15.43
C ILE A 210 1.57 -12.97 -14.94
N TYR A 211 2.17 -14.00 -15.51
CA TYR A 211 2.08 -15.38 -15.02
C TYR A 211 3.02 -15.60 -13.85
N TYR A 212 2.54 -16.32 -12.84
CA TYR A 212 3.36 -16.81 -11.77
C TYR A 212 2.98 -18.23 -11.37
N GLN A 213 3.99 -19.07 -11.21
CA GLN A 213 3.88 -20.42 -10.68
C GLN A 213 5.17 -20.79 -9.96
N ASP A 214 5.08 -21.18 -8.69
CA ASP A 214 6.26 -21.69 -7.97
C ASP A 214 6.45 -23.21 -8.17
N PHE A 215 7.53 -23.75 -7.59
CA PHE A 215 7.83 -25.18 -7.66
C PHE A 215 6.71 -26.06 -7.09
N PHE A 216 6.10 -25.66 -5.97
CA PHE A 216 5.06 -26.42 -5.29
C PHE A 216 3.78 -26.44 -6.12
N MET A 217 3.35 -25.28 -6.62
CA MET A 217 2.21 -25.14 -7.52
C MET A 217 2.35 -26.04 -8.76
N LYS A 218 3.54 -26.07 -9.36
CA LYS A 218 3.85 -26.94 -10.50
C LYS A 218 3.80 -28.42 -10.12
N HIS A 219 4.39 -28.78 -8.98
CA HIS A 219 4.41 -30.15 -8.48
C HIS A 219 3.00 -30.68 -8.19
N VAL A 220 2.14 -29.87 -7.58
CA VAL A 220 0.76 -30.23 -7.28
C VAL A 220 0.00 -30.55 -8.57
N PHE A 221 0.04 -29.67 -9.57
CA PHE A 221 -0.68 -29.91 -10.82
C PHE A 221 -0.11 -31.09 -11.61
N GLN A 222 1.21 -31.30 -11.59
CA GLN A 222 1.82 -32.47 -12.20
C GLN A 222 1.31 -33.78 -11.57
N THR A 223 1.00 -33.76 -10.27
CA THR A 223 0.56 -34.92 -9.51
C THR A 223 -0.95 -35.15 -9.62
N PHE A 224 -1.74 -34.06 -9.59
CA PHE A 224 -3.21 -34.08 -9.59
C PHE A 224 -3.81 -33.21 -10.71
N PRO A 225 -3.58 -33.54 -12.00
CA PRO A 225 -4.02 -32.73 -13.13
C PRO A 225 -5.50 -32.88 -13.51
N GLU A 226 -6.23 -33.82 -12.90
CA GLU A 226 -7.54 -34.31 -13.36
C GLU A 226 -8.63 -33.23 -13.30
N LEU A 227 -8.57 -32.39 -12.26
CA LEU A 227 -9.54 -31.34 -11.98
C LEU A 227 -8.83 -29.98 -11.93
N LEU A 228 -9.23 -29.07 -12.81
CA LEU A 228 -8.79 -27.68 -12.79
C LEU A 228 -9.96 -26.76 -12.42
N ILE A 229 -9.74 -25.83 -11.52
CA ILE A 229 -10.74 -24.83 -11.13
C ILE A 229 -10.15 -23.46 -11.44
N CYS A 230 -10.89 -22.63 -12.17
CA CYS A 230 -10.52 -21.25 -12.44
C CYS A 230 -11.41 -20.31 -11.63
N ASP A 231 -10.78 -19.41 -10.87
CA ASP A 231 -11.46 -18.32 -10.17
C ASP A 231 -10.76 -16.99 -10.47
N ALA A 232 -11.55 -15.93 -10.63
CA ALA A 232 -11.07 -14.58 -10.87
C ALA A 232 -11.47 -13.68 -9.70
N THR A 233 -10.48 -13.07 -9.05
CA THR A 233 -10.75 -12.11 -7.97
C THR A 233 -11.19 -10.76 -8.54
N TYR A 234 -12.02 -10.04 -7.79
CA TYR A 234 -12.37 -8.65 -8.12
C TYR A 234 -11.12 -7.77 -8.24
N LYS A 235 -11.14 -6.79 -9.15
CA LYS A 235 -10.11 -5.77 -9.37
C LYS A 235 -9.93 -4.83 -8.18
N LEU A 236 -9.43 -5.36 -7.07
CA LEU A 236 -9.29 -4.67 -5.79
C LEU A 236 -7.92 -4.00 -5.61
N ASN A 237 -7.01 -4.18 -6.58
CA ASN A 237 -5.70 -3.53 -6.54
C ASN A 237 -5.76 -2.12 -7.15
N GLU A 238 -4.80 -1.26 -6.76
CA GLU A 238 -4.72 0.14 -7.20
C GLU A 238 -4.45 0.29 -8.71
N LEU A 239 -4.10 -0.81 -9.39
CA LEU A 239 -3.82 -0.88 -10.83
C LEU A 239 -5.02 -1.40 -11.65
N ASN A 240 -6.16 -1.70 -11.01
CA ASN A 240 -7.36 -2.24 -11.65
C ASN A 240 -7.10 -3.53 -12.47
N MET A 241 -6.13 -4.35 -12.04
CA MET A 241 -5.83 -5.64 -12.64
C MET A 241 -6.65 -6.75 -11.98
N ALA A 242 -7.12 -7.73 -12.75
CA ALA A 242 -7.76 -8.92 -12.23
C ALA A 242 -6.71 -9.98 -11.88
N LEU A 243 -6.86 -10.68 -10.76
CA LEU A 243 -6.02 -11.83 -10.43
C LEU A 243 -6.82 -13.10 -10.66
N TYR A 244 -6.40 -13.89 -11.65
CA TYR A 244 -6.88 -15.22 -11.95
C TYR A 244 -6.06 -16.23 -11.15
N ILE A 245 -6.76 -17.17 -10.51
CA ILE A 245 -6.19 -18.22 -9.70
C ILE A 245 -6.67 -19.53 -10.28
N LEU A 246 -5.72 -20.38 -10.66
CA LEU A 246 -5.97 -21.75 -11.04
C LEU A 246 -5.72 -22.64 -9.84
N LEU A 247 -6.67 -23.53 -9.55
CA LEU A 247 -6.61 -24.47 -8.44
C LEU A 247 -6.73 -25.90 -8.95
N ALA A 248 -6.09 -26.83 -8.27
CA ALA A 248 -6.34 -28.27 -8.39
C ALA A 248 -6.82 -28.82 -7.04
N VAL A 249 -7.22 -30.08 -7.03
CA VAL A 249 -7.60 -30.79 -5.80
C VAL A 249 -6.62 -31.93 -5.56
N ASP A 250 -5.98 -31.93 -4.39
CA ASP A 250 -5.00 -32.95 -4.03
C ASP A 250 -5.65 -34.29 -3.64
N GLY A 251 -4.82 -35.30 -3.36
CA GLY A 251 -5.29 -36.62 -2.93
C GLY A 251 -6.05 -36.66 -1.60
N ASN A 252 -6.00 -35.57 -0.80
CA ASN A 252 -6.76 -35.42 0.43
C ASN A 252 -8.08 -34.65 0.22
N GLY A 253 -8.39 -34.24 -1.01
CA GLY A 253 -9.56 -33.43 -1.33
C GLY A 253 -9.40 -31.94 -0.99
N GLN A 254 -8.17 -31.46 -0.77
CA GLN A 254 -7.89 -30.05 -0.49
C GLN A 254 -7.62 -29.27 -1.77
N SER A 255 -8.12 -28.04 -1.83
CA SER A 255 -7.87 -27.15 -2.98
C SER A 255 -6.52 -26.47 -2.85
N GLU A 256 -5.67 -26.67 -3.85
CA GLU A 256 -4.31 -26.14 -3.90
C GLU A 256 -4.15 -25.20 -5.08
N ILE A 257 -3.46 -24.08 -4.88
CA ILE A 257 -3.16 -23.15 -5.97
C ILE A 257 -2.11 -23.80 -6.87
N VAL A 258 -2.39 -23.84 -8.17
CA VAL A 258 -1.48 -24.42 -9.17
C VAL A 258 -0.91 -23.39 -10.13
N SER A 259 -1.50 -22.21 -10.20
CA SER A 259 -0.96 -21.07 -10.95
C SER A 259 -1.74 -19.80 -10.62
N THR A 260 -1.09 -18.65 -10.82
CA THR A 260 -1.74 -17.35 -10.76
C THR A 260 -1.40 -16.50 -11.98
N PHE A 261 -2.35 -15.66 -12.40
CA PHE A 261 -2.16 -14.70 -13.46
C PHE A 261 -2.73 -13.35 -13.07
N LEU A 262 -1.87 -12.33 -13.08
CA LEU A 262 -2.27 -10.95 -12.85
C LEU A 262 -2.52 -10.27 -14.21
N MET A 263 -3.79 -10.08 -14.56
CA MET A 263 -4.25 -9.64 -15.87
C MET A 263 -4.56 -8.13 -15.89
N ALA A 264 -3.92 -7.39 -16.79
CA ALA A 264 -4.24 -5.98 -17.09
C ALA A 264 -5.41 -5.85 -18.09
N ASP A 265 -5.54 -6.84 -18.98
CA ASP A 265 -6.61 -6.94 -19.95
C ASP A 265 -7.37 -8.27 -19.75
N GLU A 266 -8.70 -8.23 -19.84
CA GLU A 266 -9.59 -9.40 -19.77
C GLU A 266 -10.26 -9.68 -21.11
N SER A 267 -9.70 -9.14 -22.20
CA SER A 267 -10.11 -9.52 -23.55
C SER A 267 -9.97 -11.02 -23.78
N LYS A 268 -10.76 -11.54 -24.73
CA LYS A 268 -10.69 -12.95 -25.13
C LYS A 268 -9.25 -13.39 -25.48
N SER A 269 -8.52 -12.55 -26.21
CA SER A 269 -7.12 -12.80 -26.56
C SER A 269 -6.19 -12.85 -25.35
N ALA A 270 -6.43 -12.02 -24.34
CA ALA A 270 -5.64 -12.01 -23.12
C ALA A 270 -5.82 -13.33 -22.33
N ILE A 271 -7.06 -13.77 -22.18
CA ILE A 271 -7.40 -15.03 -21.49
C ILE A 271 -6.87 -16.25 -22.28
N GLU A 272 -6.89 -16.20 -23.62
CA GLU A 272 -6.26 -17.24 -24.45
C GLU A 272 -4.75 -17.33 -24.22
N VAL A 273 -4.06 -16.19 -24.13
CA VAL A 273 -2.62 -16.16 -23.81
C VAL A 273 -2.37 -16.76 -22.43
N MET A 274 -3.17 -16.39 -21.43
CA MET A 274 -3.10 -16.98 -20.09
C MET A 274 -3.16 -18.51 -20.13
N ILE A 275 -4.19 -19.07 -20.76
CA ILE A 275 -4.39 -20.53 -20.81
C ILE A 275 -3.25 -21.22 -21.59
N LYS A 276 -2.80 -20.63 -22.70
CA LYS A 276 -1.67 -21.16 -23.48
C LYS A 276 -0.37 -21.16 -22.69
N THR A 277 -0.09 -20.09 -21.94
CA THR A 277 1.09 -20.02 -21.06
C THR A 277 1.02 -21.08 -19.98
N PHE A 278 -0.15 -21.30 -19.36
CA PHE A 278 -0.33 -22.36 -18.37
C PHE A 278 -0.04 -23.75 -18.96
N LYS A 279 -0.62 -24.08 -20.12
CA LYS A 279 -0.40 -25.35 -20.83
C LYS A 279 1.07 -25.56 -21.20
N TYR A 280 1.73 -24.50 -21.70
CA TYR A 280 3.14 -24.55 -22.05
C TYR A 280 4.04 -24.86 -20.84
N LYS A 281 3.69 -24.37 -19.65
CA LYS A 281 4.46 -24.61 -18.42
C LYS A 281 4.12 -25.94 -17.73
N ASN A 282 3.01 -26.58 -18.08
CA ASN A 282 2.43 -27.71 -17.36
C ASN A 282 1.98 -28.84 -18.31
N GLU A 283 2.89 -29.69 -18.77
CA GLU A 283 2.58 -30.79 -19.72
C GLU A 283 1.47 -31.75 -19.25
N ALA A 284 1.27 -31.88 -17.93
CA ALA A 284 0.20 -32.69 -17.34
C ALA A 284 -1.22 -32.22 -17.71
N TRP A 285 -1.39 -31.03 -18.29
CA TRP A 285 -2.68 -30.49 -18.75
C TRP A 285 -3.45 -31.45 -19.66
N VAL A 286 -2.75 -32.33 -20.39
CA VAL A 286 -3.34 -33.35 -21.28
C VAL A 286 -4.20 -34.36 -20.50
N LYS A 287 -3.94 -34.53 -19.20
CA LYS A 287 -4.70 -35.42 -18.30
C LYS A 287 -5.88 -34.74 -17.62
N THR A 288 -6.10 -33.43 -17.84
CA THR A 288 -7.23 -32.72 -17.27
C THR A 288 -8.53 -33.22 -17.89
N VAL A 289 -9.44 -33.71 -17.04
CA VAL A 289 -10.73 -34.30 -17.43
C VAL A 289 -11.87 -33.33 -17.17
N THR A 290 -11.76 -32.49 -16.13
CA THR A 290 -12.83 -31.56 -15.76
C THR A 290 -12.27 -30.19 -15.41
N ILE A 291 -12.95 -29.16 -15.91
CA ILE A 291 -12.65 -27.76 -15.60
C ILE A 291 -13.88 -27.10 -15.00
N LEU A 292 -13.73 -26.50 -13.81
CA LEU A 292 -14.77 -25.73 -13.15
C LEU A 292 -14.50 -24.24 -13.30
N THR A 293 -15.43 -23.48 -13.88
CA THR A 293 -15.32 -22.02 -14.03
C THR A 293 -16.60 -21.32 -13.59
N ASP A 294 -16.58 -19.99 -13.52
CA ASP A 294 -17.83 -19.21 -13.36
C ASP A 294 -18.64 -19.20 -14.67
N LYS A 295 -19.82 -18.57 -14.67
CA LYS A 295 -20.78 -18.49 -15.78
C LYS A 295 -20.25 -17.74 -17.01
N ASP A 296 -19.13 -17.03 -16.93
CA ASP A 296 -18.63 -16.21 -18.04
C ASP A 296 -18.49 -17.04 -19.32
N MET A 297 -19.31 -16.72 -20.32
CA MET A 297 -19.38 -17.50 -21.56
C MET A 297 -18.13 -17.34 -22.41
N THR A 298 -17.43 -16.22 -22.30
CA THR A 298 -16.19 -15.96 -23.05
C THR A 298 -15.09 -16.85 -22.50
N GLU A 299 -14.86 -16.82 -21.19
CA GLU A 299 -13.89 -17.66 -20.49
C GLU A 299 -14.16 -19.14 -20.76
N ARG A 300 -15.41 -19.58 -20.60
CA ARG A 300 -15.82 -20.97 -20.83
C ARG A 300 -15.56 -21.44 -22.25
N ASN A 301 -15.85 -20.60 -23.26
CA ASN A 301 -15.60 -20.95 -24.64
C ASN A 301 -14.11 -21.08 -24.93
N ILE A 302 -13.26 -20.26 -24.30
CA ILE A 302 -11.81 -20.39 -24.42
C ILE A 302 -11.34 -21.72 -23.81
N PHE A 303 -11.79 -22.06 -22.60
CA PHE A 303 -11.46 -23.35 -21.99
C PHE A 303 -11.90 -24.54 -22.84
N LYS A 304 -13.11 -24.50 -23.43
CA LYS A 304 -13.57 -25.56 -24.34
C LYS A 304 -12.69 -25.71 -25.58
N ASN A 305 -12.22 -24.59 -26.14
CA ASN A 305 -11.35 -24.61 -27.31
C ASN A 305 -9.94 -25.10 -26.97
N GLU A 306 -9.40 -24.70 -25.82
CA GLU A 306 -8.05 -25.04 -25.39
C GLU A 306 -7.95 -26.42 -24.74
N PHE A 307 -9.03 -26.96 -24.17
CA PHE A 307 -9.11 -28.28 -23.55
C PHE A 307 -10.25 -29.10 -24.19
N PRO A 308 -10.08 -29.55 -25.44
CA PRO A 308 -11.16 -30.22 -26.19
C PRO A 308 -11.59 -31.57 -25.61
N HIS A 309 -10.75 -32.17 -24.75
CA HIS A 309 -11.02 -33.46 -24.09
C HIS A 309 -11.60 -33.31 -22.68
N ALA A 310 -11.64 -32.10 -22.12
CA ALA A 310 -12.11 -31.86 -20.76
C ALA A 310 -13.53 -31.30 -20.75
N ASP A 311 -14.33 -31.74 -19.79
CA ASP A 311 -15.66 -31.21 -19.55
C ASP A 311 -15.58 -29.87 -18.81
N VAL A 312 -16.13 -28.81 -19.41
CA VAL A 312 -16.18 -27.48 -18.79
C VAL A 312 -17.52 -27.27 -18.09
N LEU A 313 -17.50 -27.42 -16.77
CA LEU A 313 -18.67 -27.34 -15.89
C LEU A 313 -18.71 -26.02 -15.10
N LEU A 314 -19.89 -25.68 -14.60
CA LEU A 314 -20.06 -24.53 -13.70
C LEU A 314 -19.57 -24.89 -12.30
N CYS A 315 -18.80 -23.99 -11.69
CA CYS A 315 -18.40 -24.12 -10.31
C CYS A 315 -19.62 -24.08 -9.38
N LEU A 316 -19.73 -25.08 -8.50
CA LEU A 316 -20.85 -25.22 -7.58
C LEU A 316 -20.94 -24.04 -6.61
N PHE A 317 -19.79 -23.53 -6.15
CA PHE A 317 -19.71 -22.35 -5.28
C PHE A 317 -20.33 -21.12 -5.95
N HIS A 318 -19.94 -20.81 -7.19
CA HIS A 318 -20.48 -19.69 -7.95
C HIS A 318 -21.98 -19.85 -8.26
N THR A 319 -22.39 -21.08 -8.56
CA THR A 319 -23.80 -21.43 -8.79
C THR A 319 -24.65 -21.14 -7.54
N LEU A 320 -24.26 -21.68 -6.37
CA LEU A 320 -24.99 -21.49 -5.11
C LEU A 320 -24.97 -20.02 -4.66
N ARG A 321 -23.84 -19.32 -4.85
CA ARG A 321 -23.71 -17.89 -4.56
C ARG A 321 -24.64 -17.04 -5.44
N THR A 322 -24.76 -17.39 -6.72
CA THR A 322 -25.67 -16.73 -7.65
C THR A 322 -27.11 -16.89 -7.21
N PHE A 323 -27.56 -18.12 -6.89
CA PHE A 323 -28.92 -18.33 -6.38
C PHE A 323 -29.19 -17.55 -5.10
N ARG A 324 -28.24 -17.48 -4.15
CA ARG A 324 -28.38 -16.66 -2.94
C ARG A 324 -28.57 -15.17 -3.21
N ARG A 325 -27.93 -14.65 -4.27
CA ARG A 325 -27.99 -13.24 -4.69
C ARG A 325 -29.26 -12.92 -5.47
N GLU A 326 -29.67 -13.79 -6.38
CA GLU A 326 -30.83 -13.54 -7.23
C GLU A 326 -32.13 -13.81 -6.46
N ILE A 327 -32.18 -14.84 -5.60
CA ILE A 327 -33.35 -15.17 -4.79
C ILE A 327 -33.45 -14.22 -3.59
N THR A 328 -34.24 -13.17 -3.75
CA THR A 328 -34.46 -12.13 -2.73
C THR A 328 -35.95 -11.94 -2.45
N ILE A 329 -36.26 -11.56 -1.20
CA ILE A 329 -37.63 -11.28 -0.75
C ILE A 329 -38.28 -10.20 -1.61
N GLU A 330 -37.53 -9.14 -1.92
CA GLU A 330 -38.01 -7.96 -2.64
C GLU A 330 -38.25 -8.24 -4.13
N ARG A 331 -37.27 -8.82 -4.85
CA ARG A 331 -37.40 -9.06 -6.30
C ARG A 331 -38.40 -10.15 -6.64
N MET A 332 -38.66 -11.06 -5.71
CA MET A 332 -39.53 -12.22 -5.94
C MET A 332 -40.86 -12.16 -5.18
N ALA A 333 -41.08 -11.11 -4.37
CA ALA A 333 -42.27 -10.97 -3.54
C ALA A 333 -42.58 -12.23 -2.69
N ILE A 334 -41.54 -12.90 -2.19
CA ILE A 334 -41.64 -14.14 -1.40
C ILE A 334 -41.38 -13.89 0.09
N LYS A 335 -41.97 -14.72 0.96
CA LYS A 335 -41.69 -14.66 2.41
C LYS A 335 -40.27 -15.16 2.71
N LYS A 336 -39.72 -14.72 3.86
CA LYS A 336 -38.40 -15.14 4.36
C LYS A 336 -38.28 -16.66 4.47
N GLU A 337 -39.28 -17.32 5.03
CA GLU A 337 -39.34 -18.78 5.18
C GLU A 337 -39.28 -19.51 3.83
N THR A 338 -40.00 -18.99 2.83
CA THR A 338 -39.97 -19.55 1.46
C THR A 338 -38.59 -19.40 0.86
N ARG A 339 -37.94 -18.23 1.00
CA ARG A 339 -36.56 -18.02 0.55
C ARG A 339 -35.59 -19.01 1.18
N GLU A 340 -35.65 -19.20 2.50
CA GLU A 340 -34.77 -20.13 3.21
C GLU A 340 -34.98 -21.58 2.74
N LYS A 341 -36.23 -22.02 2.60
CA LYS A 341 -36.56 -23.33 2.05
C LYS A 341 -36.04 -23.50 0.62
N CYS A 342 -36.22 -22.51 -0.26
CA CYS A 342 -35.69 -22.58 -1.62
C CYS A 342 -34.17 -22.75 -1.66
N LEU A 343 -33.43 -21.97 -0.86
CA LEU A 343 -31.98 -22.08 -0.81
C LEU A 343 -31.51 -23.43 -0.24
N GLN A 344 -32.23 -23.99 0.73
CA GLN A 344 -31.97 -25.33 1.24
C GLN A 344 -32.20 -26.41 0.18
N VAL A 345 -33.32 -26.34 -0.56
CA VAL A 345 -33.62 -27.31 -1.62
C VAL A 345 -32.61 -27.21 -2.75
N ILE A 346 -32.24 -26.00 -3.19
CA ILE A 346 -31.18 -25.80 -4.21
C ILE A 346 -29.86 -26.39 -3.76
N GLN A 347 -29.51 -26.25 -2.48
CA GLN A 347 -28.32 -26.90 -1.92
C GLN A 347 -28.45 -28.43 -1.96
N LYS A 348 -29.60 -29.01 -1.62
CA LYS A 348 -29.82 -30.46 -1.75
C LYS A 348 -29.70 -30.96 -3.19
N ILE A 349 -30.23 -30.20 -4.16
CA ILE A 349 -30.08 -30.50 -5.60
C ILE A 349 -28.59 -30.55 -5.97
N ALA A 350 -27.84 -29.52 -5.57
CA ALA A 350 -26.41 -29.39 -5.86
C ALA A 350 -25.55 -30.54 -5.30
N TYR A 351 -25.94 -31.11 -4.15
CA TYR A 351 -25.22 -32.20 -3.48
C TYR A 351 -25.93 -33.55 -3.59
N SER A 352 -26.87 -33.70 -4.53
CA SER A 352 -27.57 -34.98 -4.74
C SER A 352 -26.58 -36.05 -5.25
N ALA A 353 -26.54 -37.20 -4.57
CA ALA A 353 -25.60 -38.27 -4.92
C ALA A 353 -26.08 -39.10 -6.12
N THR A 354 -27.38 -39.05 -6.42
CA THR A 354 -27.99 -39.79 -7.52
C THR A 354 -28.94 -38.92 -8.32
N LEU A 355 -29.18 -39.30 -9.59
CA LEU A 355 -30.17 -38.65 -10.44
C LEU A 355 -31.59 -38.73 -9.84
N LYS A 356 -31.89 -39.80 -9.10
CA LYS A 356 -33.18 -39.96 -8.43
C LYS A 356 -33.36 -38.91 -7.31
N GLU A 357 -32.35 -38.75 -6.45
CA GLU A 357 -32.36 -37.71 -5.41
C GLU A 357 -32.44 -36.31 -6.02
N TYR A 358 -31.67 -36.07 -7.10
CA TYR A 358 -31.72 -34.81 -7.83
C TYR A 358 -33.16 -34.51 -8.30
N ASN A 359 -33.82 -35.47 -8.95
CA ASN A 359 -35.18 -35.28 -9.45
C ASN A 359 -36.19 -35.05 -8.33
N ILE A 360 -36.08 -35.76 -7.21
CA ILE A 360 -36.95 -35.55 -6.03
C ILE A 360 -36.79 -34.12 -5.49
N ASN A 361 -35.55 -33.67 -5.30
CA ASN A 361 -35.27 -32.32 -4.82
C ASN A 361 -35.69 -31.25 -5.84
N TYR A 362 -35.57 -31.54 -7.14
CA TYR A 362 -36.01 -30.65 -8.21
C TYR A 362 -37.54 -30.51 -8.26
N GLU A 363 -38.29 -31.58 -8.08
CA GLU A 363 -39.75 -31.53 -7.94
C GLU A 363 -40.18 -30.76 -6.67
N GLU A 364 -39.44 -30.91 -5.56
CA GLU A 364 -39.66 -30.11 -4.35
C GLU A 364 -39.47 -28.62 -4.64
N LEU A 365 -38.43 -28.26 -5.39
CA LEU A 365 -38.16 -26.88 -5.80
C LEU A 365 -39.28 -26.31 -6.68
N GLN A 366 -39.80 -27.09 -7.62
CA GLN A 366 -40.90 -26.66 -8.50
C GLN A 366 -42.19 -26.37 -7.71
N LYS A 367 -42.46 -27.10 -6.63
CA LYS A 367 -43.63 -26.89 -5.76
C LYS A 367 -43.56 -25.59 -4.94
N LEU A 368 -42.38 -25.00 -4.77
CA LEU A 368 -42.19 -23.75 -4.02
C LEU A 368 -42.62 -22.48 -4.81
N ASP A 369 -43.05 -22.64 -6.06
CA ASP A 369 -43.66 -21.62 -6.93
C ASP A 369 -42.82 -20.33 -7.10
N VAL A 370 -41.48 -20.45 -7.04
CA VAL A 370 -40.56 -19.33 -7.29
C VAL A 370 -40.36 -19.14 -8.80
N LYS A 371 -41.43 -18.71 -9.48
CA LYS A 371 -41.52 -18.66 -10.95
C LYS A 371 -40.39 -17.84 -11.61
N ASN A 372 -39.93 -16.76 -10.98
CA ASN A 372 -39.03 -15.78 -11.61
C ASN A 372 -37.55 -16.20 -11.75
N VAL A 373 -37.10 -17.31 -11.15
CA VAL A 373 -35.69 -17.75 -11.23
C VAL A 373 -35.46 -18.70 -12.39
N PHE A 374 -36.42 -19.59 -12.64
CA PHE A 374 -36.29 -20.72 -13.56
C PHE A 374 -37.00 -20.49 -14.89
N SER A 375 -37.81 -19.43 -14.99
CA SER A 375 -38.54 -19.04 -16.21
C SER A 375 -37.75 -18.12 -17.15
N ILE A 376 -36.44 -17.90 -16.94
CA ILE A 376 -35.55 -17.38 -17.99
C ILE A 376 -35.26 -18.55 -18.93
N SER A 377 -36.31 -18.92 -19.65
CA SER A 377 -36.28 -19.82 -20.79
C SER A 377 -35.35 -19.19 -21.83
N VAL A 378 -34.25 -19.88 -22.11
CA VAL A 378 -33.85 -20.26 -23.46
C VAL A 378 -34.50 -19.40 -24.56
N SER A 379 -33.93 -18.23 -24.81
CA SER A 379 -34.11 -17.49 -26.05
C SER A 379 -32.72 -17.20 -26.61
N GLN A 380 -32.26 -18.19 -27.40
CA GLN A 380 -31.21 -18.22 -28.42
C GLN A 380 -29.84 -17.60 -28.11
#